data_AF-A0A090L1X7-F1
#
_entry.id   AF-A0A090L1X7-F1
#
_cell.length_a   1.000
_cell.length_b   1.000
_cell.length_c   1.000
_cell.angle_alpha   90.00
_cell.angle_beta   90.00
_cell.angle_gamma   90.00
#
_symmetry.space_group_name_H-M   'P 1'
#
loop_
_entity.id
_entity.type
_entity.pdbx_description
1 polymer ?
#
loop_
_entity_poly.entity_id
_entity_poly.type
_entity_poly.pdbx_seq_one_letter_code
_entity_poly.pdbx_strand_id
1 'polypeptide(L)'
;MYHRSSTAMIHLANTLFVMINCTSLIRQYYSNCKICIYIRRSGSSHMSSWLKSEHSRERWHEDHVAVNGKTLFFMLIAIVIF
;
A
#
# COMPACT_ATOMS: atom_id res chain seq x y z
N MET A 1 -0.70 8.87 24.54
CA MET A 1 -2.00 8.51 23.89
C MET A 1 -1.85 7.14 23.25
N TYR A 2 -2.62 6.13 23.70
CA TYR A 2 -2.50 4.74 23.21
C TYR A 2 -3.58 4.46 22.14
N HIS A 3 -3.18 4.17 20.90
CA HIS A 3 -4.08 3.80 19.81
C HIS A 3 -4.12 2.27 19.65
N ARG A 4 -5.33 1.70 19.56
CA ARG A 4 -5.56 0.26 19.30
C ARG A 4 -6.09 0.03 17.89
N SER A 5 -5.88 -1.16 17.35
CA SER A 5 -6.52 -1.56 16.08
C SER A 5 -8.04 -1.58 16.23
N SER A 6 -8.76 -1.42 15.11
CA SER A 6 -10.22 -1.55 15.10
C SER A 6 -10.69 -2.90 15.65
N THR A 7 -9.99 -3.98 15.33
CA THR A 7 -10.28 -5.33 15.86
C THR A 7 -10.16 -5.40 17.37
N ALA A 8 -9.08 -4.88 17.95
CA ALA A 8 -8.88 -4.88 19.40
C ALA A 8 -9.93 -4.02 20.13
N MET A 9 -10.36 -2.91 19.52
CA MET A 9 -11.43 -2.07 20.07
C MET A 9 -12.80 -2.78 20.00
N ILE A 10 -13.10 -3.47 18.89
CA ILE A 10 -14.35 -4.24 18.74
C ILE A 10 -14.42 -5.37 19.77
N HIS A 11 -13.35 -6.13 19.95
CA HIS A 11 -13.31 -7.19 20.96
C HIS A 11 -13.54 -6.65 22.36
N LEU A 12 -12.87 -5.55 22.73
CA LEU A 12 -13.06 -4.91 24.03
C LEU A 12 -14.51 -4.43 24.22
N ALA A 13 -15.09 -3.80 23.19
CA ALA A 13 -16.47 -3.33 23.26
C ALA A 13 -17.47 -4.48 23.46
N ASN A 14 -17.28 -5.58 22.73
CA ASN A 14 -18.14 -6.77 22.84
C ASN A 14 -18.01 -7.47 24.21
N THR A 15 -16.87 -7.34 24.90
CA THR A 15 -16.71 -7.89 26.25
C THR A 15 -17.39 -7.05 27.34
N LEU A 16 -17.61 -5.75 27.08
CA LEU A 16 -18.08 -4.81 28.10
C LEU A 16 -19.54 -4.39 27.89
N PHE A 17 -20.03 -4.43 26.65
CA PHE A 17 -21.33 -3.85 26.29
C PHE A 17 -22.08 -4.71 25.26
N VAL A 18 -23.40 -4.71 25.36
CA VAL A 18 -24.31 -5.21 24.31
C VAL A 18 -24.83 -4.00 23.54
N MET A 19 -24.16 -3.66 22.44
CA MET A 19 -24.51 -2.50 21.60
C MET A 19 -24.78 -2.90 20.15
N ILE A 20 -25.91 -2.44 19.62
CA ILE A 20 -26.24 -2.54 18.20
C ILE A 20 -25.29 -1.62 17.41
N ASN A 21 -24.79 -2.09 16.26
CA ASN A 21 -23.92 -1.34 15.33
C ASN A 21 -22.54 -0.90 15.88
N CYS A 22 -22.11 -1.39 17.04
CA CYS A 22 -20.84 -0.99 17.65
C CYS A 22 -19.63 -1.21 16.72
N THR A 23 -19.63 -2.34 16.00
CA THR A 23 -18.59 -2.67 15.02
C THR A 23 -18.43 -1.61 13.93
N SER A 24 -19.55 -1.10 13.39
CA SER A 24 -19.54 -0.09 12.34
C SER A 24 -18.96 1.23 12.86
N LEU A 25 -19.42 1.64 14.04
CA LEU A 25 -19.03 2.88 14.70
C LEU A 25 -17.53 2.91 15.04
N ILE A 26 -17.00 1.80 15.57
CA ILE A 26 -15.58 1.66 15.87
C ILE A 26 -14.74 1.68 14.59
N ARG A 27 -15.19 1.00 13.52
CA ARG A 27 -14.49 1.02 12.23
C ARG A 27 -14.43 2.43 11.64
N GLN A 28 -15.54 3.16 11.70
CA GLN A 28 -15.61 4.55 11.23
C GLN A 28 -14.70 5.47 12.05
N TYR A 29 -14.66 5.31 13.37
CA TYR A 29 -13.75 6.09 14.21
C TYR A 29 -12.28 5.80 13.88
N TYR A 30 -11.94 4.52 13.76
CA TYR A 30 -10.59 4.08 13.40
C TYR A 30 -10.16 4.61 12.02
N SER A 31 -11.04 4.56 11.01
CA SER A 31 -10.73 5.03 9.65
C SER A 31 -10.54 6.54 9.54
N ASN A 32 -11.10 7.33 10.47
CA ASN A 32 -10.98 8.79 10.48
C ASN A 32 -9.87 9.30 11.42
N CYS A 33 -9.21 8.41 12.17
CA CYS A 33 -8.16 8.80 13.10
C CYS A 33 -6.85 9.12 12.35
N LYS A 34 -6.46 10.40 12.29
CA LYS A 34 -5.24 10.88 11.60
C LYS A 34 -3.97 10.14 12.05
N ILE A 35 -3.84 9.90 13.36
CA ILE A 35 -2.71 9.17 13.92
C ILE A 35 -2.73 7.74 13.39
N CYS A 36 -3.84 7.00 13.55
CA CYS A 36 -3.95 5.62 13.03
C CYS A 36 -3.71 5.52 11.52
N ILE A 37 -4.17 6.50 10.73
CA ILE A 37 -3.90 6.57 9.28
C ILE A 37 -2.40 6.69 9.01
N TYR A 38 -1.71 7.57 9.75
CA TYR A 38 -0.28 7.83 9.57
C TYR A 38 0.59 6.61 9.94
N ILE A 39 0.27 5.91 11.04
CA ILE A 39 1.05 4.74 11.48
C ILE A 39 0.65 3.42 10.80
N ARG A 40 -0.44 3.36 10.02
CA ARG A 40 -0.83 2.10 9.36
C ARG A 40 0.25 1.68 8.37
N ARG A 41 0.75 0.46 8.51
CA ARG A 41 1.75 -0.12 7.57
C ARG A 41 1.15 -0.48 6.21
N SER A 42 -0.15 -0.71 6.15
CA SER A 42 -0.87 -1.12 4.95
C SER A 42 -2.12 -0.26 4.78
N GLY A 43 -2.23 0.34 3.60
CA GLY A 43 -3.39 1.06 3.13
C GLY A 43 -3.77 0.59 1.74
N SER A 44 -4.96 0.96 1.27
CA SER A 44 -5.29 0.86 -0.15
C SER A 44 -4.34 1.75 -0.94
N SER A 45 -3.29 1.17 -1.50
CA SER A 45 -2.46 1.83 -2.51
C SER A 45 -3.09 1.59 -3.86
N HIS A 46 -3.49 2.66 -4.55
CA HIS A 46 -3.74 2.55 -5.99
C HIS A 46 -2.39 2.34 -6.67
N MET A 47 -2.19 1.13 -7.18
CA MET A 47 -1.04 0.84 -8.03
C MET A 47 -1.35 1.41 -9.41
N SER A 48 -0.73 2.52 -9.78
CA SER A 48 -0.75 3.00 -11.16
C SER A 48 0.14 2.10 -12.00
N SER A 49 -0.35 1.70 -13.17
CA SER A 49 0.48 1.10 -14.20
C SER A 49 0.94 2.18 -15.18
N TRP A 50 2.13 2.01 -15.72
CA TRP A 50 2.55 2.76 -16.90
C TRP A 50 1.63 2.39 -18.07
N LEU A 51 1.27 3.38 -18.90
CA LEU A 51 0.55 3.13 -20.15
C LEU A 51 1.35 2.17 -21.04
N LYS A 52 0.70 1.39 -21.90
CA LYS A 52 1.43 0.52 -22.83
C LYS A 52 2.23 1.37 -23.83
N SER A 53 3.32 0.82 -24.35
CA SER A 53 4.04 1.38 -25.50
C SER A 53 3.29 0.98 -26.77
N GLU A 54 3.10 1.91 -27.70
CA GLU A 54 2.43 1.68 -28.99
C GLU A 54 3.45 1.44 -30.11
N HIS A 55 4.66 2.00 -29.97
CA HIS A 55 5.75 1.85 -30.93
C HIS A 55 7.05 1.39 -30.26
N SER A 56 7.89 0.71 -31.04
CA SER A 56 9.21 0.30 -30.59
C SER A 56 10.06 1.54 -30.25
N ARG A 57 10.83 1.45 -29.17
CA ARG A 57 11.75 2.50 -28.67
C ARG A 57 11.09 3.76 -28.09
N GLU A 58 9.78 3.80 -27.89
CA GLU A 58 9.16 4.93 -27.16
C GLU A 58 9.56 4.95 -25.69
N ARG A 59 9.87 3.77 -25.13
CA ARG A 59 10.26 3.62 -23.73
C ARG A 59 11.39 2.62 -23.57
N TRP A 60 12.26 2.95 -22.64
CA TRP A 60 13.38 2.13 -22.21
C TRP A 60 13.43 2.19 -20.69
N HIS A 61 13.81 1.07 -20.07
CA HIS A 61 14.11 1.02 -18.65
C HIS A 61 15.61 0.92 -18.51
N GLU A 62 16.17 1.82 -17.70
CA GLU A 62 17.56 1.76 -17.26
C GLU A 62 17.57 1.31 -15.81
N ASP A 63 18.41 0.34 -15.52
CA ASP A 63 18.70 -0.04 -14.15
C ASP A 63 20.19 -0.35 -14.00
N HIS A 64 20.67 -0.29 -12.77
CA HIS A 64 22.04 -0.63 -12.46
C HIS A 64 22.07 -1.55 -11.24
N VAL A 65 23.00 -2.51 -11.26
CA VAL A 65 23.26 -3.36 -10.10
C VAL A 65 24.72 -3.26 -9.72
N ALA A 66 24.98 -3.16 -8.41
CA ALA A 66 26.33 -3.25 -7.87
C ALA A 66 26.59 -4.69 -7.40
N VAL A 67 27.58 -5.37 -8.00
CA VAL A 67 28.02 -6.71 -7.61
C VAL A 67 29.52 -6.69 -7.39
N ASN A 68 29.97 -7.11 -6.21
CA ASN A 68 31.39 -7.19 -5.83
C ASN A 68 32.17 -5.88 -6.08
N GLY A 69 31.56 -4.74 -5.74
CA GLY A 69 32.18 -3.42 -5.91
C GLY A 69 32.26 -2.93 -7.36
N LYS A 70 31.64 -3.64 -8.32
CA LYS A 70 31.52 -3.22 -9.71
C LYS A 70 30.06 -2.89 -10.03
N THR A 71 29.83 -1.78 -10.72
CA THR A 71 28.50 -1.40 -11.20
C THR A 71 28.29 -1.94 -12.62
N LEU A 72 27.24 -2.73 -12.80
CA LEU A 72 26.78 -3.21 -14.10
C LEU A 72 25.54 -2.40 -14.50
N PHE A 73 25.52 -1.92 -15.73
CA PHE A 73 24.40 -1.18 -16.30
C PHE A 73 23.56 -2.11 -17.18
N PHE A 74 22.24 -2.08 -16.99
CA PHE A 74 21.27 -2.78 -17.81
C PHE A 74 20.33 -1.79 -18.48
N MET A 75 20.23 -1.87 -19.80
CA MET A 75 19.24 -1.14 -20.57
C MET A 75 18.33 -2.15 -21.25
N LEU A 76 17.05 -2.13 -20.87
CA LEU A 76 16.01 -2.95 -21.51
C LEU A 76 15.15 -2.04 -22.39
N ILE A 77 15.19 -2.30 -23.70
CA ILE A 77 14.27 -1.68 -24.65
C ILE A 77 13.00 -2.52 -24.65
N ALA A 78 11.85 -1.89 -24.39
CA ALA A 78 10.57 -2.57 -24.50
C ALA A 78 10.35 -2.98 -25.97
N ILE A 79 10.42 -4.29 -26.25
CA ILE A 79 10.09 -4.84 -27.56
C ILE A 79 8.57 -5.03 -27.60
N VAL A 80 7.90 -4.38 -28.55
CA VAL A 80 6.48 -4.61 -28.82
C VAL A 80 6.35 -6.05 -29.33
N ILE A 81 5.83 -6.95 -28.51
CA ILE A 81 5.43 -8.30 -28.93
C ILE A 81 3.96 -8.21 -29.34
N PHE A 82 3.69 -8.36 -30.63
CA PHE A 82 2.34 -8.48 -31.20
C PHE A 82 1.82 -9.91 -31.08
#